data_AF-A0A553PQK4-F1
#
_entry.id   AF-A0A553PQK4-F1
#
_cell.length_a   1.000
_cell.length_b   1.000
_cell.length_c   1.000
_cell.angle_alpha   90.00
_cell.angle_beta   90.00
_cell.angle_gamma   90.00
#
_symmetry.space_group_name_H-M   'P 1'
#
loop_
_entity.id
_entity.type
_entity.pdbx_description
1 polymer ?
#
loop_
_entity_poly.entity_id
_entity_poly.type
_entity_poly.pdbx_seq_one_letter_code
_entity_poly.pdbx_strand_id
1 'polypeptide(L)'
;MPNNITFASARKKVGYCCITYTPCATPTPSFALDSANINTLMQAMVDTGCTEDYIRIEEGRCVGSVNGRNTFCGGILSDFNTATANCPIQDCTQPFQVGVFTNAAIDVANGVTVANGNRGETQGFPPNH
;
A
#
# COMPACT_ATOMS: atom_id res chain seq x y z
N MET A 1 -0.19 15.63 4.77
CA MET A 1 -1.19 14.88 5.58
C MET A 1 -0.65 13.47 5.75
N PRO A 2 -0.60 12.89 6.95
CA PRO A 2 0.01 11.58 7.16
C PRO A 2 -0.89 10.46 6.60
N ASN A 3 -0.37 9.72 5.62
CA ASN A 3 -0.98 8.48 5.10
C ASN A 3 -0.83 7.38 6.15
N ASN A 4 -1.84 7.22 7.00
CA ASN A 4 -1.85 6.22 8.06
C ASN A 4 -2.54 4.95 7.56
N ILE A 5 -1.87 3.81 7.64
CA ILE A 5 -2.47 2.49 7.39
C ILE A 5 -2.78 1.90 8.77
N THR A 6 -4.05 1.55 9.00
CA THR A 6 -4.47 0.99 10.29
C THR A 6 -4.34 -0.54 10.25
N PHE A 7 -3.47 -1.10 11.10
CA PHE A 7 -3.30 -2.55 11.24
C PHE A 7 -4.32 -3.08 12.26
N ALA A 8 -5.29 -3.89 11.82
CA ALA A 8 -6.25 -4.55 12.70
C ALA A 8 -5.95 -6.05 12.78
N SER A 9 -5.39 -6.51 13.90
CA SER A 9 -5.22 -7.94 14.20
C SER A 9 -6.46 -8.48 14.91
N ALA A 10 -7.35 -9.17 14.20
CA ALA A 10 -8.49 -9.86 14.82
C ALA A 10 -8.04 -11.19 15.46
N ARG A 11 -7.98 -11.27 16.80
CA ARG A 11 -7.69 -12.53 17.51
C ARG A 11 -8.86 -13.53 17.35
N LYS A 12 -8.65 -14.63 16.63
CA LYS A 12 -9.43 -15.88 16.82
C LYS A 12 -8.57 -17.13 16.59
N LYS A 13 -8.43 -17.91 17.67
CA LYS A 13 -8.06 -19.34 17.78
C LYS A 13 -6.67 -19.77 17.28
N VAL A 14 -6.10 -20.70 18.04
CA VAL A 14 -4.77 -21.30 17.88
C VAL A 14 -4.51 -21.74 16.43
N GLY A 15 -3.54 -21.11 15.76
CA GLY A 15 -2.90 -21.68 14.58
C GLY A 15 -2.54 -20.70 13.47
N TYR A 16 -3.42 -19.76 13.09
CA TYR A 16 -3.21 -18.95 11.89
C TYR A 16 -3.86 -17.57 12.04
N CYS A 17 -3.07 -16.54 12.38
CA CYS A 17 -3.51 -15.15 12.27
C CYS A 17 -3.07 -14.64 10.90
N CYS A 18 -4.02 -14.30 10.03
CA CYS A 18 -3.71 -13.50 8.84
C CYS A 18 -3.69 -12.01 9.23
N ILE A 19 -2.80 -11.23 8.63
CA ILE A 19 -2.81 -9.77 8.75
C ILE A 19 -3.73 -9.22 7.68
N THR A 20 -4.58 -8.25 8.04
CA THR A 20 -5.47 -7.57 7.10
C THR A 20 -5.06 -6.12 6.93
N TYR A 21 -4.89 -5.72 5.68
CA TYR A 21 -4.57 -4.37 5.22
C TYR A 21 -5.85 -3.74 4.63
N THR A 22 -6.30 -2.67 5.26
CA THR A 22 -7.49 -1.92 4.83
C THR A 22 -7.10 -0.45 4.66
N PRO A 23 -7.40 0.17 3.51
CA PRO A 23 -7.14 1.59 3.33
C PRO A 23 -8.07 2.40 4.23
N CYS A 24 -7.61 3.57 4.68
CA CYS A 24 -8.44 4.46 5.49
C CYS A 24 -9.65 4.95 4.69
N ALA A 25 -10.80 5.12 5.35
CA ALA A 25 -12.07 5.38 4.66
C ALA A 25 -12.10 6.73 3.89
N THR A 26 -11.22 7.69 4.20
CA THR A 26 -11.21 9.02 3.59
C THR A 26 -9.82 9.68 3.63
N PRO A 27 -9.47 10.52 2.62
CA PRO A 27 -10.20 10.78 1.36
C PRO A 27 -9.90 9.73 0.26
N THR A 28 -10.76 9.64 -0.76
CA THR A 28 -10.49 8.90 -2.01
C THR A 28 -9.60 9.71 -2.97
N PRO A 29 -8.58 9.13 -3.62
CA PRO A 29 -8.13 7.74 -3.49
C PRO A 29 -7.51 7.47 -2.10
N SER A 30 -8.00 6.42 -1.43
CA SER A 30 -7.60 6.07 -0.06
C SER A 30 -6.30 5.26 0.01
N PHE A 31 -5.83 4.84 -1.15
CA PHE A 31 -4.58 4.16 -1.40
C PHE A 31 -4.04 4.76 -2.70
N ALA A 32 -3.12 5.72 -2.64
CA ALA A 32 -2.61 6.39 -3.84
C ALA A 32 -1.11 6.07 -3.98
N LEU A 33 -0.81 5.10 -4.83
CA LEU A 33 0.53 4.74 -5.28
C LEU A 33 0.52 4.70 -6.80
N ASP A 34 1.63 5.09 -7.44
CA ASP A 34 1.74 5.13 -8.90
C ASP A 34 0.76 6.15 -9.51
N SER A 35 0.94 7.41 -9.10
CA SER A 35 0.08 8.53 -9.50
C SER A 35 0.43 9.14 -10.88
N ALA A 36 1.31 8.50 -11.65
CA ALA A 36 1.78 9.02 -12.94
C ALA A 36 0.64 9.24 -13.95
N ASN A 37 -0.52 8.59 -13.77
CA ASN A 37 -1.68 8.77 -14.63
C ASN A 37 -2.99 8.78 -13.83
N ILE A 38 -3.81 9.81 -14.00
CA ILE A 38 -5.07 9.96 -13.24
C ILE A 38 -6.05 8.80 -13.43
N ASN A 39 -5.95 8.08 -14.56
CA ASN A 39 -6.77 6.89 -14.80
C ASN A 39 -6.34 5.69 -13.92
N THR A 40 -5.08 5.63 -13.51
CA THR A 40 -4.53 4.59 -12.62
C THR A 40 -4.91 4.86 -11.16
N LEU A 41 -5.24 6.11 -10.83
CA LEU A 41 -5.80 6.52 -9.53
C LEU A 41 -7.29 6.16 -9.35
N MET A 42 -7.97 5.70 -10.39
CA MET A 42 -9.38 5.27 -10.30
C MET A 42 -9.52 3.74 -10.24
N GLN A 43 -8.41 3.02 -10.32
CA GLN A 43 -8.37 1.57 -10.45
C GLN A 43 -7.27 0.96 -9.58
N ALA A 44 -7.40 -0.32 -9.28
CA ALA A 44 -6.34 -1.12 -8.67
C ALA A 44 -5.44 -1.69 -9.75
N MET A 45 -4.14 -1.75 -9.48
CA MET A 45 -3.16 -2.44 -10.29
C MET A 45 -2.36 -3.41 -9.44
N VAL A 46 -1.98 -4.54 -10.03
CA VAL A 46 -1.29 -5.63 -9.34
C VAL A 46 -0.17 -6.22 -10.19
N ASP A 47 0.79 -6.85 -9.53
CA ASP A 47 1.91 -7.57 -10.14
C ASP A 47 2.67 -6.71 -11.18
N THR A 48 2.68 -7.14 -12.45
CA THR A 48 3.39 -6.47 -13.55
C THR A 48 2.80 -5.11 -13.93
N GLY A 49 1.59 -4.79 -13.45
CA GLY A 49 1.01 -3.46 -13.61
C GLY A 49 1.71 -2.41 -12.75
N CYS A 50 2.49 -2.83 -11.75
CA CYS A 50 3.13 -1.97 -10.77
C CYS A 50 4.64 -1.83 -11.05
N THR A 51 4.99 -0.90 -11.95
CA THR A 51 6.39 -0.69 -12.36
C THR A 51 7.10 0.44 -11.62
N GLU A 52 6.35 1.37 -11.05
CA GLU A 52 6.89 2.57 -10.40
C GLU A 52 6.76 2.50 -8.88
N ASP A 53 5.65 2.95 -8.31
CA ASP A 53 5.42 2.90 -6.86
C ASP A 53 4.47 1.75 -6.51
N TYR A 54 4.87 0.91 -5.56
CA TYR A 54 4.05 -0.21 -5.13
C TYR A 54 4.34 -0.66 -3.71
N ILE A 55 3.35 -1.31 -3.10
CA ILE A 55 3.61 -2.15 -1.94
C ILE A 55 3.77 -3.60 -2.39
N ARG A 56 4.65 -4.32 -1.71
CA ARG A 56 4.82 -5.75 -1.84
C ARG A 56 4.26 -6.44 -0.60
N ILE A 57 3.26 -7.29 -0.78
CA ILE A 57 2.71 -8.15 0.26
C ILE A 57 2.76 -9.56 -0.33
N GLU A 58 3.50 -10.46 0.29
CA GLU A 58 3.63 -11.82 -0.24
C GLU A 58 2.30 -12.57 -0.09
N GLU A 59 1.82 -13.19 -1.16
CA GLU A 59 0.53 -13.92 -1.17
C GLU A 59 -0.67 -13.09 -0.68
N GLY A 60 -0.59 -11.76 -0.85
CA GLY A 60 -1.66 -10.84 -0.50
C GLY A 60 -2.90 -11.12 -1.34
N ARG A 61 -4.06 -11.28 -0.73
CA ARG A 61 -5.31 -11.52 -1.45
C ARG A 61 -6.48 -10.85 -0.81
N CYS A 62 -7.52 -10.56 -1.57
CA CYS A 62 -8.79 -10.14 -0.98
C CYS A 62 -9.30 -11.16 0.04
N VAL A 63 -9.95 -10.69 1.11
CA VAL A 63 -10.65 -11.59 2.04
C VAL A 63 -11.69 -12.42 1.26
N GLY A 64 -11.51 -13.74 1.24
CA GLY A 64 -12.35 -14.67 0.48
C GLY A 64 -11.87 -14.99 -0.94
N SER A 65 -10.83 -14.31 -1.42
CA SER A 65 -10.14 -14.67 -2.67
C SER A 65 -9.20 -15.85 -2.46
N VAL A 66 -8.97 -16.59 -3.54
CA VAL A 66 -8.02 -17.72 -3.61
C VAL A 66 -6.74 -17.37 -4.34
N ASN A 67 -6.73 -16.25 -5.07
CA ASN A 67 -5.59 -15.84 -5.89
C ASN A 67 -4.77 -14.79 -5.13
N GLY A 68 -3.55 -15.16 -4.74
CA GLY A 68 -2.55 -14.24 -4.19
C GLY A 68 -1.95 -13.34 -5.26
N ARG A 69 -1.62 -12.12 -4.87
CA ARG A 69 -0.85 -11.13 -5.62
C ARG A 69 0.33 -10.71 -4.77
N ASN A 70 1.41 -10.32 -5.44
CA ASN A 70 2.66 -9.99 -4.74
C ASN A 70 2.87 -8.48 -4.63
N THR A 71 2.40 -7.71 -5.62
CA THR A 71 2.53 -6.26 -5.63
C THR A 71 1.19 -5.58 -5.90
N PHE A 72 1.00 -4.42 -5.28
CA PHE A 72 -0.22 -3.62 -5.34
C PHE A 72 0.13 -2.14 -5.52
N CYS A 73 -0.57 -1.48 -6.44
CA CYS A 73 -0.42 -0.05 -6.76
C CYS A 73 -1.73 0.51 -7.33
N GLY A 74 -1.75 1.79 -7.69
CA GLY A 74 -2.92 2.51 -8.17
C GLY A 74 -3.63 3.30 -7.08
N GLY A 75 -4.89 3.67 -7.35
CA GLY A 75 -5.74 4.46 -6.45
C GLY A 75 -6.67 3.66 -5.55
N ILE A 76 -6.75 2.35 -5.78
CA ILE A 76 -7.64 1.41 -5.12
C ILE A 76 -6.82 0.20 -4.66
N LEU A 77 -6.99 -0.22 -3.40
CA LEU A 77 -6.36 -1.44 -2.90
C LEU A 77 -7.23 -2.65 -3.25
N SER A 78 -6.76 -3.54 -4.14
CA SER A 78 -7.47 -4.77 -4.52
C SER A 78 -6.52 -5.80 -5.11
N ASP A 79 -6.87 -7.09 -5.09
CA ASP A 79 -6.10 -8.19 -5.69
C ASP A 79 -6.45 -8.45 -7.18
N PHE A 80 -7.35 -7.63 -7.72
CA PHE A 80 -7.82 -7.70 -9.10
C PHE A 80 -7.42 -6.45 -9.88
N ASN A 81 -6.77 -6.66 -11.03
CA ASN A 81 -6.37 -5.58 -11.91
C ASN A 81 -7.60 -4.85 -12.45
N THR A 82 -7.56 -3.53 -12.54
CA THR A 82 -8.68 -2.64 -12.94
C THR A 82 -9.85 -2.57 -11.96
N ALA A 83 -9.73 -3.10 -10.73
CA ALA A 83 -10.81 -3.01 -9.75
C ALA A 83 -11.08 -1.56 -9.34
N THR A 84 -12.36 -1.17 -9.28
CA THR A 84 -12.79 0.19 -8.94
C THR A 84 -13.29 0.31 -7.49
N ALA A 85 -13.19 -0.77 -6.71
CA ALA A 85 -13.64 -0.83 -5.32
C ALA A 85 -12.54 -1.40 -4.43
N ASN A 86 -12.35 -0.78 -3.26
CA ASN A 86 -11.39 -1.23 -2.27
C ASN A 86 -11.79 -2.60 -1.71
N CYS A 87 -10.80 -3.43 -1.50
CA CYS A 87 -10.94 -4.74 -0.92
C CYS A 87 -9.86 -4.94 0.16
N PRO A 88 -10.23 -5.39 1.38
CA PRO A 88 -9.24 -5.68 2.40
C PRO A 88 -8.32 -6.82 1.95
N ILE A 89 -7.02 -6.55 1.91
CA ILE A 89 -6.00 -7.54 1.54
C ILE A 89 -5.60 -8.30 2.80
N GLN A 90 -5.60 -9.63 2.75
CA GLN A 90 -5.13 -10.51 3.80
C GLN A 90 -3.83 -11.21 3.37
N ASP A 91 -2.89 -11.30 4.29
CA ASP A 91 -1.67 -12.12 4.18
C ASP A 91 -1.65 -13.11 5.34
N CYS A 92 -1.54 -14.39 5.02
CA CYS A 92 -1.48 -15.49 5.99
C CYS A 92 -0.11 -16.16 6.04
N THR A 93 0.87 -15.65 5.29
CA THR A 93 2.22 -16.21 5.20
C THR A 93 3.10 -15.68 6.33
N GLN A 94 3.89 -16.58 6.92
CA GLN A 94 4.89 -16.21 7.92
C GLN A 94 6.29 -16.39 7.32
N PRO A 95 7.23 -15.49 7.60
CA PRO A 95 7.08 -14.23 8.35
C PRO A 95 6.31 -13.16 7.56
N PHE A 96 5.46 -12.37 8.23
CA PHE A 96 4.77 -11.25 7.59
C PHE A 96 5.79 -10.20 7.15
N GLN A 97 5.81 -9.88 5.86
CA GLN A 97 6.68 -8.85 5.31
C GLN A 97 5.88 -7.93 4.39
N VAL A 98 5.99 -6.63 4.65
CA VAL A 98 5.45 -5.61 3.75
C VAL A 98 6.62 -4.80 3.23
N GLY A 99 6.88 -4.91 1.93
CA GLY A 99 7.80 -4.04 1.23
C GLY A 99 7.06 -2.80 0.74
N VAL A 100 7.70 -1.64 0.80
CA VAL A 100 7.23 -0.43 0.10
C VAL A 100 8.34 -0.03 -0.85
N PHE A 101 8.03 0.06 -2.12
CA PHE A 101 8.93 0.54 -3.14
C PHE A 101 8.34 1.83 -3.73
N THR A 102 9.12 2.89 -3.70
CA THR A 102 8.77 4.18 -4.30
C THR A 102 9.98 4.65 -5.08
N ASN A 103 9.78 5.14 -6.30
CA ASN A 103 10.86 5.71 -7.08
C ASN A 103 10.82 7.25 -7.02
N ALA A 104 11.93 7.90 -7.40
CA ALA A 104 12.01 9.36 -7.38
C ALA A 104 11.39 10.02 -8.64
N ALA A 105 10.78 9.24 -9.54
CA ALA A 105 10.41 9.73 -10.87
C ALA A 105 9.11 10.56 -10.87
N ILE A 106 8.19 10.31 -9.93
CA ILE A 106 6.87 10.98 -9.90
C ILE A 106 6.85 12.26 -9.04
N ASP A 107 7.77 12.41 -8.08
CA ASP A 107 7.74 13.52 -7.12
C ASP A 107 8.11 14.91 -7.69
N VAL A 108 8.53 14.95 -8.95
CA VAL A 108 8.86 16.20 -9.65
C VAL A 108 7.59 16.96 -10.08
N ALA A 109 6.45 16.27 -10.26
CA ALA A 109 5.21 16.91 -10.74
C ALA A 109 4.50 17.80 -9.71
N ASN A 110 4.77 17.61 -8.41
CA ASN A 110 4.19 18.42 -7.31
C ASN A 110 5.21 19.29 -6.57
N GLY A 111 6.46 19.38 -7.07
CA GLY A 111 7.50 20.22 -6.46
C GLY A 111 7.99 19.74 -5.09
N VAL A 112 7.73 18.49 -4.71
CA VAL A 112 8.21 17.89 -3.47
C VAL A 112 9.21 16.81 -3.81
N THR A 113 10.48 17.15 -3.91
CA THR A 113 11.54 16.13 -3.93
C THR A 113 11.67 15.48 -2.55
N VAL A 114 11.00 14.36 -2.29
CA VAL A 114 11.47 13.47 -1.23
C VAL A 114 12.58 12.60 -1.82
N ALA A 115 13.82 12.92 -1.46
CA ALA A 115 14.93 12.03 -1.67
C ALA A 115 14.59 10.67 -1.05
N ASN A 116 14.85 9.61 -1.80
CA ASN A 116 14.58 8.20 -1.47
C ASN A 116 14.72 7.89 0.03
N GLY A 117 13.61 8.06 0.76
CA GLY A 117 13.60 8.06 2.21
C GLY A 117 13.11 6.72 2.69
N ASN A 118 14.01 5.73 2.78
CA ASN A 118 13.81 4.60 3.67
C ASN A 118 13.37 5.18 5.01
N ARG A 119 12.17 4.84 5.47
CA ARG A 119 11.54 5.43 6.66
C ARG A 119 12.35 5.04 7.91
N GLY A 120 13.42 5.80 8.16
CA GLY A 120 14.40 5.62 9.20
C GLY A 120 15.14 6.92 9.52
N GLU A 121 14.69 8.07 9.01
CA GLU A 121 15.24 9.35 9.43
C GLU A 121 14.51 9.85 10.68
N THR A 122 15.23 9.78 11.79
CA THR A 122 15.00 10.53 13.02
C THR A 122 14.81 12.01 12.67
N GLN A 123 13.55 12.45 12.61
CA GLN A 123 13.21 13.87 12.61
C GLN A 123 13.59 14.42 13.99
N GLY A 124 14.84 14.89 14.10
CA GLY A 124 15.29 15.68 15.23
C GLY A 124 14.46 16.96 15.28
N PHE A 125 13.68 17.10 16.35
CA PHE A 125 13.08 18.38 16.70
C PHE A 125 14.20 19.42 16.88
N PRO A 126 14.13 20.60 16.25
CA PRO A 126 15.08 21.66 16.56
C PRO A 126 14.88 22.11 18.02
N PRO A 127 15.97 22.32 18.79
CA PRO A 127 15.86 22.90 20.11
C PRO A 127 15.47 24.38 19.94
N ASN A 128 14.34 24.75 20.54
CA ASN A 128 13.96 26.16 20.66
C ASN A 128 14.98 26.86 21.56
N HIS A 129 15.63 27.90 21.03
CA HIS A 129 16.36 28.91 21.79
C HIS A 129 15.40 30.01 22.22
#